data_AF-A0A1E4NK87-F1
#
_entry.id   AF-A0A1E4NK87-F1
#
_cell.length_a   1.000
_cell.length_b   1.000
_cell.length_c   1.000
_cell.angle_alpha   90.00
_cell.angle_beta   90.00
_cell.angle_gamma   90.00
#
_symmetry.space_group_name_H-M   'P 1'
#
loop_
_entity.id
_entity.type
_entity.pdbx_description
1 polymer ?
#
loop_
_entity_poly.entity_id
_entity_poly.type
_entity_poly.pdbx_seq_one_letter_code
_entity_poly.pdbx_strand_id
1 'polypeptide(L)'
;MRVQSKLSIAFAAIVFSLLVASASGDATSSSDAAIHAAEAWAFPEFPSPPDPHAPKPRPDPHKLLHVTGSTVGYTQAQMDSMDDADWFPQDHPAAPRIVKVGRKPARPCAECHTISGAGVPATATLDGLPKAYILEQVAAFRAGQRGLGGPETAHDMFDEARALTPDDLQQAAEYFSSTKFVPRVHVIETASVPKTHWKYFVLVPDKGGAREPIGERIIETPVNFTDYSLSDGRVGYVAYVPPGSIARGAVIAAQGKGSAASCESCHGPKLEGQTMPGIGVVPPLAGRSPTYIARELILFREGKRSDPAAAPMRAEASALTVPEMIDVAAYAASLRD
;
A
#
# COMPACT_ATOMS: atom_id res chain seq x y z
N MET A 1 41.03 -91.85 15.07
CA MET A 1 39.84 -91.42 15.84
C MET A 1 39.36 -90.09 15.28
N ARG A 2 38.08 -90.02 14.87
CA ARG A 2 37.42 -88.84 14.30
C ARG A 2 37.32 -87.73 15.34
N VAL A 3 37.71 -86.51 14.99
CA VAL A 3 37.26 -85.29 15.66
C VAL A 3 36.75 -84.34 14.58
N GLN A 4 35.43 -84.21 14.50
CA GLN A 4 34.74 -83.19 13.72
C GLN A 4 34.80 -81.87 14.50
N SER A 5 35.35 -80.80 13.93
CA SER A 5 35.11 -79.44 14.42
C SER A 5 34.00 -78.81 13.58
N LYS A 6 32.98 -78.30 14.27
CA LYS A 6 31.84 -77.59 13.68
C LYS A 6 32.26 -76.15 13.42
N LEU A 7 32.13 -75.68 12.19
CA LEU A 7 32.28 -74.29 11.80
C LEU A 7 30.88 -73.64 11.84
N SER A 8 30.61 -72.79 12.82
CA SER A 8 29.39 -71.97 12.87
C SER A 8 29.70 -70.59 12.27
N ILE A 9 29.17 -70.30 11.09
CA ILE A 9 29.22 -68.97 10.48
C ILE A 9 27.94 -68.24 10.87
N ALA A 10 28.06 -67.17 11.66
CA ALA A 10 26.96 -66.28 11.98
C ALA A 10 26.80 -65.25 10.84
N PHE A 11 25.63 -65.25 10.18
CA PHE A 11 25.23 -64.20 9.24
C PHE A 11 24.72 -62.98 10.04
N ALA A 12 25.48 -61.88 10.04
CA ALA A 12 24.98 -60.58 10.49
C ALA A 12 24.32 -59.87 9.30
N ALA A 13 22.99 -59.74 9.33
CA ALA A 13 22.25 -58.94 8.36
C ALA A 13 22.37 -57.46 8.74
N ILE A 14 23.11 -56.68 7.94
CA ILE A 14 23.16 -55.22 8.05
C ILE A 14 21.99 -54.66 7.25
N VAL A 15 20.97 -54.15 7.96
CA VAL A 15 19.87 -53.39 7.37
C VAL A 15 20.34 -51.95 7.19
N PHE A 16 20.55 -51.53 5.94
CA PHE A 16 20.82 -50.13 5.60
C PHE A 16 19.48 -49.39 5.51
N SER A 17 19.12 -48.65 6.58
CA SER A 17 17.99 -47.72 6.54
C SER A 17 18.41 -46.46 5.77
N LEU A 18 17.89 -46.30 4.55
CA LEU A 18 17.90 -45.04 3.82
C LEU A 18 16.92 -44.06 4.50
N LEU A 19 17.45 -43.13 5.30
CA LEU A 19 16.71 -41.91 5.65
C LEU A 19 16.70 -40.99 4.44
N VAL A 20 15.56 -40.89 3.77
CA VAL A 20 15.26 -39.76 2.90
C VAL A 20 14.76 -38.64 3.80
N ALA A 21 15.62 -37.64 4.05
CA ALA A 21 15.22 -36.42 4.72
C ALA A 21 14.45 -35.54 3.72
N SER A 22 13.14 -35.45 3.90
CA SER A 22 12.26 -34.55 3.16
C SER A 22 12.49 -33.10 3.63
N ALA A 23 13.43 -32.40 3.01
CA ALA A 23 13.64 -30.96 3.24
C ALA A 23 12.62 -30.14 2.44
N SER A 24 11.36 -30.13 2.89
CA SER A 24 10.29 -29.32 2.28
C SER A 24 9.58 -28.40 3.28
N GLY A 25 10.00 -28.37 4.55
CA GLY A 25 9.28 -27.69 5.64
C GLY A 25 9.77 -26.31 6.05
N ASP A 26 10.96 -25.87 5.62
CA ASP A 26 11.59 -24.65 6.16
C ASP A 26 11.43 -23.40 5.28
N ALA A 27 11.21 -23.55 3.98
CA ALA A 27 11.14 -22.42 3.05
C ALA A 27 9.80 -21.67 3.10
N THR A 28 8.69 -22.39 3.24
CA THR A 28 7.34 -21.82 3.37
C THR A 28 7.15 -21.13 4.72
N SER A 29 7.57 -21.75 5.82
CA SER A 29 7.46 -21.17 7.17
C SER A 29 8.28 -19.89 7.35
N SER A 30 9.48 -19.82 6.77
CA SER A 30 10.28 -18.58 6.75
C SER A 30 9.70 -17.49 5.86
N SER A 31 9.01 -17.86 4.78
CA SER A 31 8.29 -16.95 3.88
C SER A 31 7.13 -16.26 4.61
N ASP A 32 6.36 -17.03 5.36
CA ASP A 32 5.16 -16.53 6.04
C ASP A 32 5.53 -15.63 7.23
N ALA A 33 6.62 -15.96 7.93
CA ALA A 33 7.18 -15.09 8.96
C ALA A 33 7.64 -13.73 8.41
N ALA A 34 8.27 -13.71 7.23
CA ALA A 34 8.68 -12.47 6.58
C ALA A 34 7.47 -11.62 6.15
N ILE A 35 6.40 -12.26 5.65
CA ILE A 35 5.15 -11.56 5.31
C ILE A 35 4.49 -10.98 6.55
N HIS A 36 4.37 -11.72 7.64
CA HIS A 36 3.82 -11.18 8.88
C HIS A 36 4.64 -10.02 9.45
N ALA A 37 5.98 -10.10 9.36
CA ALA A 37 6.83 -8.98 9.71
C ALA A 37 6.62 -7.77 8.79
N ALA A 38 6.31 -8.01 7.51
CA ALA A 38 5.99 -6.98 6.54
C ALA A 38 4.65 -6.29 6.82
N GLU A 39 3.65 -7.06 7.24
CA GLU A 39 2.32 -6.53 7.58
C GLU A 39 2.39 -5.46 8.68
N ALA A 40 3.30 -5.61 9.66
CA ALA A 40 3.45 -4.66 10.77
C ALA A 40 3.88 -3.25 10.35
N TRP A 41 4.67 -3.10 9.27
CA TRP A 41 5.09 -1.79 8.77
C TRP A 41 4.29 -1.34 7.55
N ALA A 42 3.76 -2.28 6.76
CA ALA A 42 3.06 -1.96 5.52
C ALA A 42 1.63 -1.47 5.78
N PHE A 43 0.99 -1.85 6.89
CA PHE A 43 -0.40 -1.50 7.20
C PHE A 43 -0.50 -0.48 8.33
N PRO A 44 -1.45 0.47 8.25
CA PRO A 44 -1.67 1.42 9.33
C PRO A 44 -2.10 0.71 10.61
N GLU A 45 -1.43 1.04 11.71
CA GLU A 45 -1.93 0.71 13.04
C GLU A 45 -2.70 1.91 13.57
N PHE A 46 -4.01 1.73 13.79
CA PHE A 46 -4.81 2.75 14.44
C PHE A 46 -4.70 2.55 15.95
N PRO A 47 -3.98 3.45 16.68
CA PRO A 47 -3.98 3.37 18.13
C PRO A 47 -5.41 3.50 18.65
N SER A 48 -5.68 2.94 19.83
CA SER A 48 -6.97 3.09 20.51
C SER A 48 -7.44 4.55 20.41
N PRO A 49 -8.73 4.79 20.09
CA PRO A 49 -9.24 6.14 19.97
C PRO A 49 -8.87 6.94 21.23
N PRO A 50 -8.41 8.19 21.09
CA PRO A 50 -8.07 9.00 22.24
C PRO A 50 -9.26 9.07 23.19
N ASP A 51 -8.98 9.14 24.51
CA ASP A 51 -10.02 9.25 25.54
C ASP A 51 -11.07 10.28 25.11
N PRO A 52 -12.34 9.88 24.93
CA PRO A 52 -13.40 10.79 24.46
C PRO A 52 -13.64 11.94 25.45
N HIS A 53 -13.16 11.81 26.69
CA HIS A 53 -13.23 12.82 27.74
C HIS A 53 -11.95 13.65 27.89
N ALA A 54 -10.89 13.37 27.11
CA ALA A 54 -9.69 14.19 27.13
C ALA A 54 -10.05 15.65 26.75
N PRO A 55 -9.56 16.66 27.49
CA PRO A 55 -9.77 18.05 27.13
C PRO A 55 -9.19 18.31 25.74
N LYS A 56 -10.05 18.47 24.73
CA LYS A 56 -9.62 18.94 23.40
C LYS A 56 -9.34 20.43 23.53
N PRO A 57 -8.12 20.92 23.24
CA PRO A 57 -7.90 22.34 23.07
C PRO A 57 -8.91 22.83 22.04
N ARG A 58 -9.75 23.80 22.40
CA ARG A 58 -10.64 24.45 21.43
C ARG A 58 -9.85 25.59 20.83
N PRO A 59 -9.35 25.47 19.59
CA PRO A 59 -8.69 26.59 18.95
C PRO A 59 -9.71 27.72 18.76
N ASP A 60 -9.23 28.95 18.59
CA ASP A 60 -10.11 30.08 18.30
C ASP A 60 -10.92 29.80 17.02
N PRO A 61 -12.27 29.75 17.08
CA PRO A 61 -13.12 29.45 15.92
C PRO A 61 -12.95 30.44 14.76
N HIS A 62 -12.45 31.66 15.05
CA HIS A 62 -12.20 32.71 14.06
C HIS A 62 -10.77 32.72 13.53
N LYS A 63 -9.88 31.87 14.06
CA LYS A 63 -8.51 31.74 13.56
C LYS A 63 -8.55 31.40 12.08
N LEU A 64 -7.99 32.26 11.24
CA LEU A 64 -7.82 32.00 9.82
C LEU A 64 -6.65 31.03 9.62
N LEU A 65 -6.92 29.95 8.91
CA LEU A 65 -5.97 28.92 8.51
C LEU A 65 -5.71 29.04 7.01
N HIS A 66 -4.47 28.76 6.63
CA HIS A 66 -3.98 28.88 5.27
C HIS A 66 -2.89 27.84 5.05
N VAL A 67 -2.81 27.29 3.84
CA VAL A 67 -1.71 26.42 3.40
C VAL A 67 -0.91 27.10 2.29
N THR A 68 0.39 26.84 2.26
CA THR A 68 1.30 27.56 1.37
C THR A 68 0.88 27.43 -0.10
N GLY A 69 0.74 28.55 -0.78
CA GLY A 69 0.37 28.61 -2.20
C GLY A 69 -1.13 28.47 -2.49
N SER A 70 -1.99 28.32 -1.48
CA SER A 70 -3.45 28.36 -1.65
C SER A 70 -3.94 29.80 -1.87
N THR A 71 -4.96 29.97 -2.70
CA THR A 71 -5.68 31.25 -2.85
C THR A 71 -6.88 31.37 -1.90
N VAL A 72 -7.17 30.34 -1.12
CA VAL A 72 -8.29 30.29 -0.18
C VAL A 72 -7.79 30.20 1.25
N GLY A 73 -8.61 30.67 2.19
CA GLY A 73 -8.37 30.54 3.63
C GLY A 73 -9.66 30.14 4.31
N TYR A 74 -9.56 29.30 5.34
CA TYR A 74 -10.70 28.83 6.11
C TYR A 74 -10.54 29.21 7.58
N THR A 75 -11.63 29.63 8.23
CA THR A 75 -11.62 29.76 9.69
C THR A 75 -11.55 28.37 10.33
N GLN A 76 -11.08 28.28 11.57
CA GLN A 76 -11.13 27.03 12.32
C GLN A 76 -12.54 26.45 12.37
N ALA A 77 -13.57 27.28 12.58
CA ALA A 77 -14.95 26.81 12.58
C ALA A 77 -15.41 26.25 11.22
N GLN A 78 -14.92 26.80 10.10
CA GLN A 78 -15.17 26.23 8.77
C GLN A 78 -14.48 24.87 8.65
N MET A 79 -13.20 24.77 9.02
CA MET A 79 -12.46 23.50 8.99
C MET A 79 -13.13 22.43 9.84
N ASP A 80 -13.58 22.77 11.05
CA ASP A 80 -14.27 21.85 11.96
C ASP A 80 -15.62 21.35 11.43
N SER A 81 -16.19 22.02 10.42
CA SER A 81 -17.48 21.68 9.79
C SER A 81 -17.33 20.98 8.43
N MET A 82 -16.12 20.90 7.89
CA MET A 82 -15.84 20.28 6.59
C MET A 82 -15.28 18.87 6.80
N ASP A 83 -15.69 17.93 5.96
CA ASP A 83 -15.08 16.60 5.96
C ASP A 83 -13.69 16.60 5.31
N ASP A 84 -13.46 17.49 4.33
CA ASP A 84 -12.17 17.75 3.70
C ASP A 84 -12.09 19.19 3.19
N ALA A 85 -10.91 19.81 3.28
CA ALA A 85 -10.71 21.19 2.86
C ALA A 85 -10.14 21.27 1.44
N ASP A 86 -10.83 22.01 0.57
CA ASP A 86 -10.40 22.23 -0.81
C ASP A 86 -9.47 23.45 -0.92
N TRP A 87 -8.20 23.25 -0.56
CA TRP A 87 -7.21 24.33 -0.59
C TRP A 87 -6.81 24.76 -2.01
N PHE A 88 -7.04 23.93 -3.02
CA PHE A 88 -6.56 24.17 -4.39
C PHE A 88 -7.64 23.82 -5.42
N PRO A 89 -8.79 24.51 -5.41
CA PRO A 89 -9.91 24.21 -6.30
C PRO A 89 -9.58 24.40 -7.79
N GLN A 90 -8.49 25.11 -8.10
CA GLN A 90 -7.98 25.27 -9.46
C GLN A 90 -7.19 24.06 -9.99
N ASP A 91 -6.82 23.10 -9.13
CA ASP A 91 -5.99 21.95 -9.50
C ASP A 91 -6.81 20.75 -10.02
N HIS A 92 -8.15 20.82 -9.91
CA HIS A 92 -9.06 19.75 -10.33
C HIS A 92 -10.38 20.34 -10.88
N PRO A 93 -11.16 19.57 -11.68
CA PRO A 93 -12.52 19.96 -12.03
C PRO A 93 -13.41 20.05 -10.78
N ALA A 94 -14.63 20.56 -10.93
CA ALA A 94 -15.57 20.62 -9.80
C ALA A 94 -15.87 19.21 -9.25
N ALA A 95 -15.54 18.98 -7.98
CA ALA A 95 -15.76 17.70 -7.33
C ALA A 95 -17.26 17.40 -7.17
N PRO A 96 -17.74 16.19 -7.55
CA PRO A 96 -19.13 15.83 -7.38
C PRO A 96 -19.48 15.71 -5.88
N ARG A 97 -20.77 15.79 -5.57
CA ARG A 97 -21.26 15.77 -4.17
C ARG A 97 -20.78 14.53 -3.40
N ILE A 98 -20.73 13.36 -4.04
CA ILE A 98 -20.29 12.13 -3.39
C ILE A 98 -18.81 12.19 -2.95
N VAL A 99 -17.96 12.91 -3.67
CA VAL A 99 -16.55 13.09 -3.31
C VAL A 99 -16.41 14.09 -2.16
N LYS A 100 -17.10 15.23 -2.22
CA LYS A 100 -16.92 16.35 -1.28
C LYS A 100 -17.74 16.26 0.01
N VAL A 101 -18.95 15.70 -0.05
CA VAL A 101 -19.93 15.70 1.06
C VAL A 101 -20.40 14.29 1.42
N GLY A 102 -20.23 13.31 0.53
CA GLY A 102 -20.74 11.96 0.73
C GLY A 102 -22.26 11.86 0.59
N ARG A 103 -22.81 10.67 0.80
CA ARG A 103 -24.26 10.41 0.92
C ARG A 103 -24.48 9.30 1.93
N LYS A 104 -24.92 9.66 3.13
CA LYS A 104 -25.15 8.71 4.23
C LYS A 104 -25.90 7.44 3.74
N PRO A 105 -25.40 6.23 4.04
CA PRO A 105 -24.27 5.96 4.94
C PRO A 105 -22.87 6.17 4.34
N ALA A 106 -22.74 6.37 3.02
CA ALA A 106 -21.45 6.62 2.38
C ALA A 106 -20.86 7.97 2.81
N ARG A 107 -19.61 7.95 3.24
CA ARG A 107 -18.81 9.12 3.60
C ARG A 107 -18.24 9.80 2.34
N PRO A 108 -17.82 11.07 2.43
CA PRO A 108 -17.12 11.72 1.33
C PRO A 108 -15.80 11.01 1.03
N CYS A 109 -15.56 10.70 -0.25
CA CYS A 109 -14.31 10.07 -0.69
C CYS A 109 -13.07 10.92 -0.32
N ALA A 110 -13.24 12.26 -0.34
CA ALA A 110 -12.19 13.22 -0.04
C ALA A 110 -11.63 13.08 1.39
N GLU A 111 -12.41 12.57 2.34
CA GLU A 111 -11.96 12.39 3.72
C GLU A 111 -10.71 11.48 3.83
N CYS A 112 -10.62 10.47 2.97
CA CYS A 112 -9.52 9.49 2.99
C CYS A 112 -8.60 9.63 1.77
N HIS A 113 -9.15 9.98 0.62
CA HIS A 113 -8.41 10.06 -0.65
C HIS A 113 -8.00 11.48 -1.04
N THR A 114 -8.31 12.48 -0.22
CA THR A 114 -8.25 13.92 -0.52
C THR A 114 -9.19 14.32 -1.66
N ILE A 115 -9.59 15.60 -1.73
CA ILE A 115 -10.49 16.04 -2.79
C ILE A 115 -9.96 15.83 -4.21
N SER A 116 -8.64 15.89 -4.42
CA SER A 116 -8.04 15.66 -5.74
C SER A 116 -7.90 14.17 -6.10
N GLY A 117 -7.98 13.28 -5.11
CA GLY A 117 -7.65 11.87 -5.25
C GLY A 117 -6.18 11.55 -5.02
N ALA A 118 -5.34 12.50 -4.58
CA ALA A 118 -3.92 12.25 -4.30
C ALA A 118 -3.68 11.12 -3.28
N GLY A 119 -4.62 10.93 -2.35
CA GLY A 119 -4.49 10.00 -1.24
C GLY A 119 -3.33 10.34 -0.32
N VAL A 120 -3.06 9.40 0.59
CA VAL A 120 -1.96 9.44 1.55
C VAL A 120 -1.37 8.03 1.63
N PRO A 121 -0.18 7.79 2.21
CA PRO A 121 0.47 6.47 2.19
C PRO A 121 -0.38 5.26 2.64
N ALA A 122 -1.34 5.47 3.54
CA ALA A 122 -2.28 4.41 3.94
C ALA A 122 -3.50 4.24 3.02
N THR A 123 -3.77 5.17 2.11
CA THR A 123 -4.89 5.14 1.17
C THR A 123 -4.42 5.05 -0.28
N ALA A 124 -5.30 4.63 -1.18
CA ALA A 124 -4.96 4.58 -2.60
C ALA A 124 -4.88 6.00 -3.19
N THR A 125 -3.87 6.25 -4.01
CA THR A 125 -3.82 7.41 -4.91
C THR A 125 -4.77 7.14 -6.09
N LEU A 126 -5.86 7.89 -6.19
CA LEU A 126 -6.92 7.74 -7.20
C LEU A 126 -6.76 8.66 -8.41
N ASP A 127 -6.06 9.79 -8.26
CA ASP A 127 -5.86 10.75 -9.33
C ASP A 127 -5.19 10.09 -10.55
N GLY A 128 -5.76 10.37 -11.72
CA GLY A 128 -5.30 9.86 -13.02
C GLY A 128 -5.41 8.35 -13.19
N LEU A 129 -6.03 7.60 -12.27
CA LEU A 129 -6.29 6.18 -12.50
C LEU A 129 -7.37 6.01 -13.57
N PRO A 130 -7.27 4.99 -14.44
CA PRO A 130 -8.31 4.73 -15.43
C PRO A 130 -9.67 4.50 -14.77
N LYS A 131 -10.73 5.17 -15.25
CA LYS A 131 -12.12 4.99 -14.77
C LYS A 131 -12.51 3.52 -14.63
N ALA A 132 -12.23 2.70 -15.65
CA ALA A 132 -12.58 1.27 -15.63
C ALA A 132 -11.87 0.51 -14.51
N TYR A 133 -10.61 0.85 -14.21
CA TYR A 133 -9.88 0.26 -13.09
C TYR A 133 -10.52 0.66 -11.76
N ILE A 134 -10.86 1.94 -11.56
CA ILE A 134 -11.55 2.40 -10.33
C ILE A 134 -12.86 1.63 -10.13
N LEU A 135 -13.68 1.50 -11.18
CA LEU A 135 -14.94 0.75 -11.13
C LEU A 135 -14.75 -0.72 -10.73
N GLU A 136 -13.76 -1.39 -11.34
CA GLU A 136 -13.41 -2.78 -11.03
C GLU A 136 -12.96 -2.94 -9.57
N GLN A 137 -12.08 -2.06 -9.11
CA GLN A 137 -11.55 -2.12 -7.75
C GLN A 137 -12.64 -1.90 -6.69
N VAL A 138 -13.56 -0.95 -6.90
CA VAL A 138 -14.69 -0.74 -5.99
C VAL A 138 -15.67 -1.93 -6.04
N ALA A 139 -15.85 -2.57 -7.20
CA ALA A 139 -16.65 -3.80 -7.29
C ALA A 139 -16.01 -4.95 -6.49
N ALA A 140 -14.68 -5.11 -6.55
CA ALA A 140 -13.96 -6.11 -5.77
C ALA A 140 -14.09 -5.85 -4.25
N PHE A 141 -14.02 -4.58 -3.82
CA PHE A 141 -14.33 -4.21 -2.43
C PHE A 141 -15.79 -4.58 -2.09
N ARG A 142 -16.80 -4.13 -2.86
CA ARG A 142 -18.22 -4.47 -2.60
C ARG A 142 -18.45 -5.97 -2.38
N ALA A 143 -17.78 -6.78 -3.19
CA ALA A 143 -17.89 -8.23 -3.19
C ALA A 143 -17.13 -8.94 -2.06
N GLY A 144 -16.37 -8.24 -1.22
CA GLY A 144 -15.54 -8.89 -0.20
C GLY A 144 -14.24 -9.49 -0.76
N GLN A 145 -13.92 -9.26 -2.03
CA GLN A 145 -12.82 -9.93 -2.74
C GLN A 145 -11.48 -9.20 -2.60
N ARG A 146 -11.51 -7.96 -2.10
CA ARG A 146 -10.32 -7.12 -1.87
C ARG A 146 -10.20 -6.75 -0.39
N GLY A 147 -9.58 -7.65 0.37
CA GLY A 147 -9.34 -7.66 1.82
C GLY A 147 -8.36 -6.63 2.37
N LEU A 148 -8.48 -6.40 3.68
CA LEU A 148 -7.43 -5.82 4.50
C LEU A 148 -6.38 -6.87 4.87
N GLY A 149 -5.14 -6.42 5.08
CA GLY A 149 -4.05 -7.18 5.69
C GLY A 149 -3.71 -6.71 7.11
N GLY A 150 -4.63 -6.01 7.77
CA GLY A 150 -4.46 -5.46 9.12
C GLY A 150 -5.78 -5.46 9.91
N PRO A 151 -5.77 -5.01 11.18
CA PRO A 151 -6.95 -5.07 12.05
C PRO A 151 -8.14 -4.32 11.46
N GLU A 152 -9.36 -4.80 11.76
CA GLU A 152 -10.69 -4.30 11.35
C GLU A 152 -11.00 -2.84 11.78
N THR A 153 -9.98 -2.08 12.22
CA THR A 153 -10.13 -0.73 12.79
C THR A 153 -9.93 0.40 11.77
N ALA A 154 -9.60 0.08 10.52
CA ALA A 154 -9.72 1.05 9.43
C ALA A 154 -11.20 1.25 9.11
N HIS A 155 -11.66 2.48 8.90
CA HIS A 155 -12.97 2.68 8.28
C HIS A 155 -12.93 2.00 6.90
N ASP A 156 -13.66 0.90 6.77
CA ASP A 156 -13.39 -0.05 5.70
C ASP A 156 -13.91 0.44 4.36
N MET A 157 -13.02 0.49 3.37
CA MET A 157 -13.39 0.68 1.97
C MET A 157 -14.44 -0.36 1.51
N PHE A 158 -14.59 -1.49 2.22
CA PHE A 158 -15.70 -2.42 2.04
C PHE A 158 -17.07 -1.81 2.28
N ASP A 159 -17.25 -1.21 3.45
CA ASP A 159 -18.53 -0.66 3.87
C ASP A 159 -18.87 0.60 3.07
N GLU A 160 -17.86 1.44 2.84
CA GLU A 160 -18.00 2.59 1.93
C GLU A 160 -18.40 2.13 0.53
N ALA A 161 -17.71 1.13 -0.03
CA ALA A 161 -18.04 0.62 -1.35
C ALA A 161 -19.46 0.07 -1.41
N ARG A 162 -19.93 -0.65 -0.38
CA ARG A 162 -21.31 -1.18 -0.30
C ARG A 162 -22.37 -0.08 -0.14
N ALA A 163 -22.00 1.05 0.47
CA ALA A 163 -22.90 2.18 0.68
C ALA A 163 -23.12 3.03 -0.58
N LEU A 164 -22.19 3.01 -1.54
CA LEU A 164 -22.28 3.76 -2.80
C LEU A 164 -23.41 3.23 -3.70
N THR A 165 -24.14 4.13 -4.35
CA THR A 165 -25.02 3.75 -5.48
C THR A 165 -24.19 3.48 -6.76
N PRO A 166 -24.78 2.89 -7.83
CA PRO A 166 -24.10 2.81 -9.12
C PRO A 166 -23.76 4.19 -9.71
N ASP A 167 -24.66 5.16 -9.56
CA ASP A 167 -24.48 6.54 -10.04
C ASP A 167 -23.36 7.27 -9.28
N ASP A 168 -23.29 7.09 -7.95
CA ASP A 168 -22.16 7.60 -7.14
C ASP A 168 -20.82 7.15 -7.66
N LEU A 169 -20.71 5.83 -7.86
CA LEU A 169 -19.48 5.21 -8.27
C LEU A 169 -19.08 5.71 -9.67
N GLN A 170 -20.04 5.88 -10.58
CA GLN A 170 -19.76 6.46 -11.89
C GLN A 170 -19.24 7.89 -11.79
N GLN A 171 -19.90 8.74 -10.98
CA GLN A 171 -19.47 10.13 -10.77
C GLN A 171 -18.08 10.22 -10.15
N ALA A 172 -17.82 9.43 -9.11
CA ALA A 172 -16.52 9.41 -8.42
C ALA A 172 -15.41 8.87 -9.34
N ALA A 173 -15.65 7.76 -10.04
CA ALA A 173 -14.66 7.17 -10.94
C ALA A 173 -14.35 8.08 -12.14
N GLU A 174 -15.35 8.77 -12.69
CA GLU A 174 -15.15 9.75 -13.75
C GLU A 174 -14.37 10.97 -13.26
N TYR A 175 -14.71 11.47 -12.08
CA TYR A 175 -14.01 12.58 -11.46
C TYR A 175 -12.53 12.26 -11.23
N PHE A 176 -12.20 11.21 -10.49
CA PHE A 176 -10.79 10.87 -10.17
C PHE A 176 -10.00 10.44 -11.41
N SER A 177 -10.64 9.82 -12.41
CA SER A 177 -9.98 9.51 -13.68
C SER A 177 -9.64 10.77 -14.49
N SER A 178 -10.33 11.89 -14.24
CA SER A 178 -10.09 13.17 -14.90
C SER A 178 -9.11 14.08 -14.16
N THR A 179 -8.83 13.80 -12.88
CA THR A 179 -7.84 14.58 -12.13
C THR A 179 -6.42 14.21 -12.57
N LYS A 180 -5.53 15.21 -12.60
CA LYS A 180 -4.15 15.01 -13.02
C LYS A 180 -3.36 14.36 -11.89
N PHE A 181 -2.79 13.18 -12.16
CA PHE A 181 -1.80 12.58 -11.28
C PHE A 181 -0.54 13.46 -11.17
N VAL A 182 -0.09 13.69 -9.94
CA VAL A 182 1.17 14.38 -9.63
C VAL A 182 1.99 13.52 -8.67
N PRO A 183 3.20 13.08 -9.04
CA PRO A 183 4.08 12.34 -8.15
C PRO A 183 4.52 13.17 -6.94
N ARG A 184 4.08 12.77 -5.75
CA ARG A 184 4.34 13.49 -4.47
C ARG A 184 5.39 12.81 -3.59
N VAL A 185 5.87 11.62 -3.95
CA VAL A 185 6.72 10.78 -3.09
C VAL A 185 8.19 10.88 -3.47
N HIS A 186 9.02 11.45 -2.60
CA HIS A 186 10.47 11.49 -2.77
C HIS A 186 11.11 10.26 -2.11
N VAL A 187 11.66 9.37 -2.92
CA VAL A 187 12.31 8.14 -2.44
C VAL A 187 13.74 8.44 -2.00
N ILE A 188 14.10 8.03 -0.79
CA ILE A 188 15.45 8.17 -0.24
C ILE A 188 15.96 6.78 0.19
N GLU A 189 17.04 6.33 -0.44
CA GLU A 189 17.78 5.15 -0.03
C GLU A 189 18.64 5.46 1.20
N THR A 190 18.41 4.78 2.32
CA THR A 190 19.14 5.02 3.57
C THR A 190 19.21 3.79 4.45
N ALA A 191 20.33 3.55 5.13
CA ALA A 191 20.46 2.46 6.10
C ALA A 191 19.78 2.77 7.44
N SER A 192 19.43 4.03 7.70
CA SER A 192 18.85 4.49 8.95
C SER A 192 17.72 5.47 8.71
N VAL A 193 16.66 5.39 9.52
CA VAL A 193 15.45 6.22 9.47
C VAL A 193 15.15 6.85 10.82
N PRO A 194 14.42 7.97 10.88
CA PRO A 194 13.83 8.43 12.13
C PRO A 194 12.93 7.34 12.71
N LYS A 195 12.89 7.21 14.04
CA LYS A 195 11.80 6.47 14.68
C LYS A 195 10.48 7.17 14.40
N THR A 196 9.43 6.40 14.18
CA THR A 196 8.12 6.91 13.81
C THR A 196 7.02 6.19 14.59
N HIS A 197 5.88 6.86 14.75
CA HIS A 197 4.64 6.25 15.22
C HIS A 197 3.50 6.57 14.24
N TRP A 198 2.49 5.69 14.23
CA TRP A 198 1.27 5.94 13.48
C TRP A 198 0.47 7.07 14.10
N LYS A 199 0.01 7.97 13.24
CA LYS A 199 -0.95 9.01 13.60
C LYS A 199 -1.90 9.23 12.43
N TYR A 200 -3.18 8.90 12.65
CA TYR A 200 -4.17 8.82 11.58
C TYR A 200 -3.73 7.84 10.49
N PHE A 201 -3.54 8.29 9.25
CA PHE A 201 -3.22 7.47 8.09
C PHE A 201 -1.74 7.57 7.66
N VAL A 202 -0.86 8.11 8.52
CA VAL A 202 0.56 8.31 8.20
C VAL A 202 1.48 7.97 9.36
N LEU A 203 2.74 7.63 9.03
CA LEU A 203 3.83 7.57 9.99
C LEU A 203 4.38 8.99 10.23
N VAL A 204 4.60 9.33 11.50
CA VAL A 204 5.13 10.63 11.91
C VAL A 204 6.44 10.42 12.66
N PRO A 205 7.52 11.14 12.30
CA PRO A 205 8.77 11.09 13.06
C PRO A 205 8.58 11.46 14.53
N ASP A 206 9.19 10.68 15.42
CA ASP A 206 9.19 10.93 16.86
C ASP A 206 9.92 12.22 17.19
N LYS A 207 9.42 12.91 18.22
CA LYS A 207 10.12 14.07 18.78
C LYS A 207 11.48 13.64 19.33
N GLY A 208 12.51 14.44 19.09
CA GLY A 208 13.87 14.19 19.58
C GLY A 208 14.80 13.54 18.55
N GLY A 209 14.31 13.15 17.37
CA GLY A 209 15.17 12.78 16.24
C GLY A 209 15.94 11.47 16.42
N ALA A 210 15.51 10.61 17.35
CA ALA A 210 16.06 9.28 17.49
C ALA A 210 15.93 8.51 16.16
N ARG A 211 16.96 7.75 15.82
CA ARG A 211 17.02 6.97 14.59
C ARG A 211 17.11 5.48 14.87
N GLU A 212 16.74 4.69 13.89
CA GLU A 212 16.86 3.23 13.90
C GLU A 212 17.31 2.70 12.54
N PRO A 213 17.85 1.47 12.46
CA PRO A 213 18.13 0.81 11.19
C PRO A 213 16.84 0.62 10.39
N ILE A 214 16.89 0.85 9.08
CA ILE A 214 15.69 0.68 8.25
C ILE A 214 15.26 -0.79 8.12
N GLY A 215 16.22 -1.72 8.04
CA GLY A 215 15.94 -3.13 7.81
C GLY A 215 15.20 -3.37 6.48
N GLU A 216 14.34 -4.37 6.43
CA GLU A 216 13.51 -4.69 5.27
C GLU A 216 12.15 -3.99 5.38
N ARG A 217 12.16 -2.65 5.39
CA ARG A 217 10.96 -1.82 5.56
C ARG A 217 10.95 -0.63 4.61
N ILE A 218 9.75 -0.17 4.29
CA ILE A 218 9.50 1.17 3.73
C ILE A 218 8.90 2.02 4.83
N ILE A 219 9.50 3.18 5.10
CA ILE A 219 8.96 4.16 6.04
C ILE A 219 8.62 5.42 5.26
N GLU A 220 7.32 5.72 5.15
CA GLU A 220 6.82 6.86 4.37
C GLU A 220 6.13 7.87 5.28
N THR A 221 6.68 9.09 5.31
CA THR A 221 6.25 10.17 6.20
C THR A 221 5.90 11.43 5.41
N PRO A 222 4.91 12.23 5.84
CA PRO A 222 4.68 13.53 5.22
C PRO A 222 5.90 14.43 5.45
N VAL A 223 6.25 15.25 4.46
CA VAL A 223 7.31 16.28 4.58
C VAL A 223 6.96 17.26 5.70
N ASN A 224 5.67 17.59 5.85
CA ASN A 224 5.14 18.43 6.91
C ASN A 224 3.83 17.83 7.45
N PHE A 225 3.82 17.46 8.72
CA PHE A 225 2.64 16.89 9.36
C PHE A 225 1.49 17.92 9.54
N THR A 226 1.81 19.20 9.67
CA THR A 226 0.78 20.25 9.78
C THR A 226 -0.01 20.38 8.48
N ASP A 227 0.66 20.36 7.33
CA ASP A 227 0.00 20.43 6.02
C ASP A 227 -0.89 19.20 5.80
N TYR A 228 -0.39 18.00 6.14
CA TYR A 228 -1.20 16.78 6.18
C TYR A 228 -2.43 16.91 7.10
N SER A 229 -2.25 17.44 8.31
CA SER A 229 -3.35 17.60 9.28
C SER A 229 -4.41 18.61 8.84
N LEU A 230 -4.09 19.46 7.87
CA LEU A 230 -5.01 20.41 7.26
C LEU A 230 -5.65 19.86 5.99
N SER A 231 -5.37 18.61 5.58
CA SER A 231 -5.78 18.06 4.29
C SER A 231 -5.21 18.82 3.07
N ASP A 232 -3.97 19.30 3.15
CA ASP A 232 -3.29 19.89 2.00
C ASP A 232 -3.11 18.85 0.88
N GLY A 233 -3.87 18.98 -0.23
CA GLY A 233 -3.79 18.09 -1.39
C GLY A 233 -2.48 18.15 -2.18
N ARG A 234 -1.55 19.04 -1.82
CA ARG A 234 -0.19 19.16 -2.37
C ARG A 234 0.89 18.66 -1.41
N VAL A 235 0.52 18.13 -0.24
CA VAL A 235 1.49 17.60 0.72
C VAL A 235 2.40 16.56 0.05
N GLY A 236 3.71 16.77 0.19
CA GLY A 236 4.73 15.83 -0.27
C GLY A 236 5.01 14.76 0.77
N TYR A 237 5.55 13.62 0.33
CA TYR A 237 5.97 12.53 1.19
C TYR A 237 7.44 12.17 0.95
N VAL A 238 8.13 11.76 2.00
CA VAL A 238 9.44 11.13 1.91
C VAL A 238 9.26 9.65 2.19
N ALA A 239 9.63 8.79 1.24
CA ALA A 239 9.67 7.36 1.41
C ALA A 239 11.12 6.90 1.59
N TYR A 240 11.48 6.52 2.81
CA TYR A 240 12.75 5.89 3.09
C TYR A 240 12.70 4.41 2.70
N VAL A 241 13.70 3.96 1.96
CA VAL A 241 13.82 2.58 1.47
C VAL A 241 15.25 2.05 1.70
N PRO A 242 15.46 0.72 1.73
CA PRO A 242 16.79 0.17 1.93
C PRO A 242 17.79 0.59 0.83
N PRO A 243 19.09 0.72 1.14
CA PRO A 243 20.08 1.08 0.14
C PRO A 243 20.12 0.12 -1.06
N GLY A 244 20.18 0.69 -2.28
CA GLY A 244 20.20 -0.04 -3.54
C GLY A 244 18.86 -0.66 -3.96
N SER A 245 17.77 -0.43 -3.22
CA SER A 245 16.44 -0.92 -3.58
C SER A 245 15.95 -0.44 -4.94
N ILE A 246 16.23 0.81 -5.32
CA ILE A 246 15.81 1.36 -6.62
C ILE A 246 16.49 0.59 -7.75
N ALA A 247 17.80 0.37 -7.66
CA ALA A 247 18.56 -0.31 -8.70
C ALA A 247 18.15 -1.80 -8.82
N ARG A 248 17.96 -2.49 -7.70
CA ARG A 248 17.47 -3.89 -7.71
C ARG A 248 16.04 -3.98 -8.24
N GLY A 249 15.18 -3.04 -7.85
CA GLY A 249 13.80 -2.94 -8.32
C GLY A 249 13.71 -2.72 -9.82
N ALA A 250 14.55 -1.86 -10.38
CA ALA A 250 14.62 -1.62 -11.82
C ALA A 250 14.95 -2.91 -12.61
N VAL A 251 15.88 -3.73 -12.09
CA VAL A 251 16.23 -5.02 -12.72
C VAL A 251 15.04 -5.97 -12.71
N ILE A 252 14.35 -6.10 -11.58
CA ILE A 252 13.17 -6.97 -11.46
C ILE A 252 12.03 -6.46 -12.36
N ALA A 253 11.79 -5.15 -12.40
CA ALA A 253 10.76 -4.56 -13.25
C ALA A 253 10.98 -4.85 -14.74
N ALA A 254 12.23 -4.74 -15.20
CA ALA A 254 12.59 -4.96 -16.60
C ALA A 254 12.68 -6.45 -16.98
N GLN A 255 13.09 -7.33 -16.07
CA GLN A 255 13.47 -8.71 -16.41
C GLN A 255 12.59 -9.79 -15.77
N GLY A 256 11.82 -9.43 -14.75
CA GLY A 256 11.15 -10.39 -13.87
C GLY A 256 12.10 -11.03 -12.87
N LYS A 257 11.57 -11.96 -12.07
CA LYS A 257 12.34 -12.70 -11.06
C LYS A 257 11.71 -14.06 -10.78
N GLY A 258 12.50 -15.12 -10.88
CA GLY A 258 11.99 -16.48 -10.69
C GLY A 258 10.93 -16.80 -11.74
N SER A 259 9.71 -17.09 -11.30
CA SER A 259 8.55 -17.26 -12.19
C SER A 259 7.77 -15.97 -12.43
N ALA A 260 8.09 -14.86 -11.75
CA ALA A 260 7.49 -13.57 -12.05
C ALA A 260 7.99 -13.06 -13.39
N ALA A 261 7.07 -12.61 -14.25
CA ALA A 261 7.36 -11.93 -15.49
C ALA A 261 7.92 -10.52 -15.24
N SER A 262 8.45 -9.90 -16.30
CA SER A 262 8.77 -8.48 -16.28
C SER A 262 7.52 -7.65 -15.96
N CYS A 263 7.60 -6.78 -14.95
CA CYS A 263 6.52 -5.86 -14.61
C CYS A 263 6.21 -4.92 -15.78
N GLU A 264 7.25 -4.45 -16.47
CA GLU A 264 7.16 -3.54 -17.62
C GLU A 264 6.41 -4.15 -18.82
N SER A 265 6.40 -5.49 -18.94
CA SER A 265 5.64 -6.17 -20.00
C SER A 265 4.12 -5.99 -19.89
N CYS A 266 3.62 -5.82 -18.66
CA CYS A 266 2.19 -5.67 -18.39
C CYS A 266 1.82 -4.24 -17.99
N HIS A 267 2.64 -3.59 -17.14
CA HIS A 267 2.39 -2.25 -16.63
C HIS A 267 2.95 -1.13 -17.52
N GLY A 268 3.54 -1.46 -18.67
CA GLY A 268 4.14 -0.50 -19.60
C GLY A 268 5.65 -0.30 -19.35
N PRO A 269 6.44 0.11 -20.37
CA PRO A 269 7.90 0.24 -20.29
C PRO A 269 8.43 1.16 -19.18
N LYS A 270 7.60 2.08 -18.68
CA LYS A 270 7.89 2.99 -17.57
C LYS A 270 6.87 2.83 -16.43
N LEU A 271 6.17 1.70 -16.38
CA LEU A 271 5.10 1.45 -15.42
C LEU A 271 3.95 2.47 -15.49
N GLU A 272 3.70 3.03 -16.67
CA GLU A 272 2.69 4.06 -16.96
C GLU A 272 1.26 3.51 -17.08
N GLY A 273 1.09 2.19 -16.99
CA GLY A 273 -0.17 1.50 -17.20
C GLY A 273 -0.53 1.34 -18.67
N GLN A 274 -1.36 0.35 -18.98
CA GLN A 274 -1.83 0.10 -20.34
C GLN A 274 -3.10 -0.76 -20.33
N THR A 275 -3.80 -0.83 -21.46
CA THR A 275 -4.88 -1.80 -21.64
C THR A 275 -4.38 -2.98 -22.46
N MET A 276 -4.57 -4.19 -21.96
CA MET A 276 -4.09 -5.42 -22.59
C MET A 276 -5.25 -6.34 -23.00
N PRO A 277 -5.24 -6.90 -24.22
CA PRO A 277 -6.19 -7.92 -24.62
C PRO A 277 -6.15 -9.14 -23.66
N GLY A 278 -7.32 -9.59 -23.21
CA GLY A 278 -7.45 -10.76 -22.34
C GLY A 278 -7.19 -10.51 -20.85
N ILE A 279 -6.58 -9.39 -20.47
CA ILE A 279 -6.36 -8.99 -19.07
C ILE A 279 -7.25 -7.79 -18.69
N GLY A 280 -7.40 -6.81 -19.59
CA GLY A 280 -8.14 -5.58 -19.31
C GLY A 280 -7.20 -4.42 -18.99
N VAL A 281 -7.64 -3.53 -18.08
CA VAL A 281 -6.88 -2.32 -17.73
C VAL A 281 -5.84 -2.66 -16.66
N VAL A 282 -4.57 -2.54 -17.02
CA VAL A 282 -3.44 -2.68 -16.10
C VAL A 282 -3.08 -1.28 -15.55
N PRO A 283 -3.10 -1.09 -14.22
CA PRO A 283 -2.97 0.25 -13.64
C PRO A 283 -1.54 0.80 -13.75
N PRO A 284 -1.37 2.13 -13.81
CA PRO A 284 -0.06 2.79 -13.64
C PRO A 284 0.48 2.57 -12.23
N LEU A 285 1.80 2.38 -12.13
CA LEU A 285 2.54 2.29 -10.86
C LEU A 285 3.54 3.44 -10.68
N ALA A 286 4.00 4.05 -11.78
CA ALA A 286 5.02 5.09 -11.77
C ALA A 286 4.66 6.25 -10.83
N GLY A 287 5.60 6.62 -9.95
CA GLY A 287 5.49 7.75 -9.02
C GLY A 287 4.48 7.59 -7.88
N ARG A 288 3.77 6.45 -7.79
CA ARG A 288 2.78 6.18 -6.73
C ARG A 288 3.48 5.71 -5.45
N SER A 289 2.75 5.74 -4.32
CA SER A 289 3.30 5.39 -3.01
C SER A 289 3.93 3.99 -3.00
N PRO A 290 5.22 3.87 -2.60
CA PRO A 290 5.89 2.58 -2.49
C PRO A 290 5.31 1.76 -1.33
N THR A 291 4.87 2.40 -0.25
CA THR A 291 4.19 1.71 0.86
C THR A 291 2.89 1.07 0.38
N TYR A 292 2.11 1.80 -0.42
CA TYR A 292 0.89 1.26 -1.01
C TYR A 292 1.19 0.10 -1.98
N ILE A 293 2.15 0.26 -2.89
CA ILE A 293 2.52 -0.81 -3.84
C ILE A 293 2.97 -2.09 -3.11
N ALA A 294 3.85 -1.96 -2.12
CA ALA A 294 4.32 -3.11 -1.33
C ALA A 294 3.16 -3.79 -0.58
N ARG A 295 2.26 -2.99 0.00
CA ARG A 295 1.04 -3.50 0.65
C ARG A 295 0.18 -4.30 -0.32
N GLU A 296 -0.06 -3.79 -1.53
CA GLU A 296 -0.87 -4.49 -2.52
C GLU A 296 -0.20 -5.81 -2.97
N LEU A 297 1.12 -5.84 -3.14
CA LEU A 297 1.88 -7.07 -3.43
C LEU A 297 1.73 -8.12 -2.31
N ILE A 298 1.81 -7.69 -1.04
CA ILE A 298 1.56 -8.55 0.12
C ILE A 298 0.13 -9.11 0.06
N LEU A 299 -0.88 -8.25 -0.18
CA LEU A 299 -2.28 -8.69 -0.26
C LEU A 299 -2.56 -9.65 -1.43
N PHE A 300 -1.88 -9.49 -2.56
CA PHE A 300 -1.97 -10.45 -3.66
C PHE A 300 -1.36 -11.80 -3.28
N ARG A 301 -0.16 -11.79 -2.70
CA ARG A 301 0.52 -13.02 -2.26
C ARG A 301 -0.29 -13.80 -1.23
N GLU A 302 -0.91 -13.08 -0.28
CA GLU A 302 -1.76 -13.66 0.77
C GLU A 302 -3.16 -14.07 0.28
N GLY A 303 -3.47 -13.87 -1.01
CA GLY A 303 -4.80 -14.15 -1.56
C GLY A 303 -5.91 -13.24 -1.02
N LYS A 304 -5.55 -12.18 -0.27
CA LYS A 304 -6.48 -11.17 0.24
C LYS A 304 -7.02 -10.28 -0.90
N ARG A 305 -6.40 -10.31 -2.08
CA ARG A 305 -6.99 -9.84 -3.36
C ARG A 305 -7.32 -11.03 -4.24
N SER A 306 -8.59 -11.41 -4.24
CA SER A 306 -9.08 -12.69 -4.79
C SER A 306 -10.04 -12.55 -5.97
N ASP A 307 -10.32 -11.32 -6.43
CA ASP A 307 -11.13 -11.11 -7.62
C ASP A 307 -10.44 -11.72 -8.87
N PRO A 308 -11.20 -12.07 -9.93
CA PRO A 308 -10.61 -12.68 -11.11
C PRO A 308 -9.52 -11.83 -11.80
N ALA A 309 -9.65 -10.50 -11.78
CA ALA A 309 -8.68 -9.59 -12.39
C ALA A 309 -7.37 -9.51 -11.56
N ALA A 310 -7.41 -9.86 -10.27
CA ALA A 310 -6.23 -10.02 -9.43
C ALA A 310 -5.42 -11.29 -9.71
N ALA A 311 -5.95 -12.27 -10.43
CA ALA A 311 -5.30 -13.58 -10.60
C ALA A 311 -3.87 -13.51 -11.18
N PRO A 312 -3.56 -12.70 -12.22
CA PRO A 312 -2.19 -12.52 -12.69
C PRO A 312 -1.29 -11.98 -11.58
N MET A 313 -1.69 -10.91 -10.90
CA MET A 313 -0.88 -10.30 -9.84
C MET A 313 -0.66 -11.21 -8.63
N ARG A 314 -1.59 -12.12 -8.32
CA ARG A 314 -1.34 -13.17 -7.31
C ARG A 314 -0.20 -14.08 -7.72
N ALA A 315 -0.16 -14.53 -8.97
CA ALA A 315 0.93 -15.36 -9.48
C ALA A 315 2.28 -14.62 -9.45
N GLU A 316 2.30 -13.35 -9.87
CA GLU A 316 3.50 -12.52 -9.85
C GLU A 316 3.99 -12.27 -8.41
N ALA A 317 3.11 -11.86 -7.51
CA ALA A 317 3.47 -11.55 -6.12
C ALA A 317 3.92 -12.78 -5.33
N SER A 318 3.35 -13.96 -5.60
CA SER A 318 3.79 -15.23 -4.98
C SER A 318 5.21 -15.64 -5.37
N ALA A 319 5.76 -15.09 -6.46
CA ALA A 319 7.12 -15.37 -6.90
C ALA A 319 8.18 -14.41 -6.33
N LEU A 320 7.76 -13.38 -5.59
CA LEU A 320 8.64 -12.37 -4.99
C LEU A 320 8.81 -12.59 -3.49
N THR A 321 10.02 -12.36 -2.98
CA THR A 321 10.29 -12.19 -1.54
C THR A 321 9.89 -10.79 -1.07
N VAL A 322 9.74 -10.59 0.26
CA VAL A 322 9.43 -9.25 0.82
C VAL A 322 10.49 -8.19 0.44
N PRO A 323 11.81 -8.46 0.51
CA PRO A 323 12.82 -7.52 0.00
C PRO A 323 12.63 -7.16 -1.47
N GLU A 324 12.26 -8.13 -2.31
CA GLU A 324 12.01 -7.89 -3.74
C GLU A 324 10.74 -7.07 -3.98
N MET A 325 9.69 -7.27 -3.17
CA MET A 325 8.49 -6.41 -3.17
C MET A 325 8.83 -4.97 -2.78
N ILE A 326 9.71 -4.78 -1.79
CA ILE A 326 10.22 -3.45 -1.39
C ILE A 326 11.00 -2.82 -2.54
N ASP A 327 11.90 -3.59 -3.18
CA ASP A 327 12.74 -3.12 -4.27
C ASP A 327 11.90 -2.63 -5.46
N VAL A 328 10.92 -3.42 -5.94
CA VAL A 328 10.07 -2.99 -7.07
C VAL A 328 9.16 -1.82 -6.72
N ALA A 329 8.67 -1.75 -5.47
CA ALA A 329 7.88 -0.62 -4.99
C ALA A 329 8.72 0.66 -4.94
N ALA A 330 9.96 0.58 -4.43
CA ALA A 330 10.91 1.68 -4.40
C ALA A 330 11.24 2.19 -5.81
N TYR A 331 11.50 1.29 -6.76
CA TYR A 331 11.72 1.66 -8.16
C TYR A 331 10.50 2.35 -8.76
N ALA A 332 9.31 1.76 -8.66
CA ALA A 332 8.10 2.33 -9.22
C ALA A 332 7.83 3.75 -8.69
N ALA A 333 7.98 3.97 -7.38
CA ALA A 333 7.82 5.29 -6.75
C ALA A 333 8.91 6.30 -7.16
N SER A 334 10.10 5.83 -7.54
CA SER A 334 11.20 6.69 -7.97
C SER A 334 11.01 7.24 -9.40
N LEU A 335 10.14 6.62 -10.20
CA LEU A 335 9.84 7.08 -11.55
C LEU A 335 9.09 8.41 -11.49
N ARG A 336 9.78 9.46 -11.93
CA ARG A 336 9.25 10.82 -12.11
C ARG A 336 9.55 11.21 -13.55
N ASP A 337 8.51 11.54 -14.31
CA ASP A 337 8.68 12.14 -15.64
C ASP A 337 9.36 13.53 -15.54
#